data_AF-W8BFC9-F1
#
_entry.id   AF-W8BFC9-F1
#
_cell.length_a   1.000
_cell.length_b   1.000
_cell.length_c   1.000
_cell.angle_alpha   90.00
_cell.angle_beta   90.00
_cell.angle_gamma   90.00
#
_symmetry.space_group_name_H-M   'P 1'
#
loop_
_entity.id
_entity.type
_entity.pdbx_description
1 polymer ?
#
loop_
_entity_poly.entity_id
_entity_poly.type
_entity_poly.pdbx_seq_one_letter_code
_entity_poly.pdbx_strand_id
1 'polypeptide(L)'
;MSKLSFRARALDPSKQMPIYLAEELPDLPEYSAINRAVPQMPSGMEKEEESEHHLQRAICTGLIIPTPEVFTTDQEAYDRMYPPNYKMPRQLIHMQPLGLEQDVPDYDMDSSDEVWISQQSRRLDLTPLKFEQMMDRLEKSSGQMVVKLNEAKALLKQDDEVSIAVYDYWLNKRLKMVIIIKKL
;
A
#
# COMPACT_ATOMS: atom_id res chain seq x y z
N MET A 1 -38.24 3.62 47.13
CA MET A 1 -36.89 3.06 46.86
C MET A 1 -36.33 3.76 45.63
N SER A 2 -35.56 4.85 45.81
CA SER A 2 -34.94 5.56 44.68
C SER A 2 -33.74 4.76 44.16
N LYS A 3 -33.70 4.54 42.85
CA LYS A 3 -32.61 3.83 42.17
C LYS A 3 -31.36 4.73 42.21
N LEU A 4 -30.34 4.34 42.97
CA LEU A 4 -29.04 5.04 43.02
C LEU A 4 -28.42 5.00 41.62
N SER A 5 -28.40 6.15 40.96
CA SER A 5 -27.72 6.34 39.67
C SER A 5 -26.26 6.71 39.93
N PHE A 6 -25.35 5.82 39.56
CA PHE A 6 -23.92 6.14 39.47
C PHE A 6 -23.71 6.90 38.15
N ARG A 7 -23.64 8.22 38.24
CA ARG A 7 -23.10 9.05 37.16
C ARG A 7 -21.65 9.36 37.53
N ALA A 8 -20.70 8.87 36.74
CA ALA A 8 -19.32 9.32 36.85
C ALA A 8 -19.31 10.85 36.72
N ARG A 9 -18.99 11.53 37.83
CA ARG A 9 -18.76 12.97 37.81
C ARG A 9 -17.29 13.17 37.46
N ALA A 10 -16.99 14.14 36.61
CA ALA A 10 -15.62 14.53 36.34
C ALA A 10 -14.90 14.86 37.65
N LEU A 11 -13.62 14.48 37.75
CA LEU A 11 -12.77 14.86 38.86
C LEU A 11 -12.67 16.39 38.89
N ASP A 12 -13.10 17.00 40.01
CA ASP A 12 -12.96 18.44 40.24
C ASP A 12 -11.60 18.69 40.90
N PRO A 13 -10.64 19.35 40.23
CA PRO A 13 -9.31 19.63 40.79
C PRO A 13 -9.35 20.49 42.06
N SER A 14 -10.45 21.22 42.28
CA SER A 14 -10.65 22.09 43.45
C SER A 14 -11.12 21.32 44.67
N LYS A 15 -11.59 20.08 44.48
CA LYS A 15 -12.08 19.23 45.56
C LYS A 15 -10.92 18.43 46.15
N GLN A 16 -10.59 18.72 47.41
CA GLN A 16 -9.56 17.97 48.13
C GLN A 16 -9.96 16.50 48.26
N MET A 17 -9.02 15.59 47.97
CA MET A 17 -9.22 14.16 48.19
C MET A 17 -8.95 13.81 49.66
N PRO A 18 -9.85 13.06 50.33
CA PRO A 18 -9.58 12.56 51.65
C PRO A 18 -8.47 11.49 51.59
N ILE A 19 -7.50 11.60 52.50
CA ILE A 19 -6.47 10.60 52.74
C ILE A 19 -6.90 9.85 54.00
N TYR A 20 -6.95 8.52 53.92
CA TYR A 20 -7.27 7.66 55.04
C TYR A 20 -6.03 6.86 55.44
N LEU A 21 -5.84 6.66 56.74
CA LEU A 21 -4.87 5.70 57.26
C LEU A 21 -5.44 4.29 57.20
N ALA A 22 -4.56 3.28 57.16
CA ALA A 22 -4.97 1.88 57.04
C ALA A 22 -5.92 1.43 58.17
N GLU A 23 -5.78 2.02 59.36
CA GLU A 23 -6.62 1.79 60.54
C GLU A 23 -7.99 2.48 60.49
N GLU A 24 -8.17 3.45 59.59
CA GLU A 24 -9.43 4.16 59.37
C GLU A 24 -10.28 3.51 58.26
N LEU A 25 -9.72 2.52 57.56
CA LEU A 25 -10.43 1.74 56.55
C LEU A 25 -11.24 0.64 57.26
N PRO A 26 -12.54 0.49 56.98
CA PRO A 26 -13.34 -0.62 57.49
C PRO A 26 -12.74 -1.97 57.10
N ASP A 27 -12.72 -2.93 58.02
CA ASP A 27 -12.15 -4.25 57.75
C ASP A 27 -12.95 -4.99 56.65
N LEU A 28 -12.26 -5.76 55.79
CA LEU A 28 -12.86 -6.55 54.70
C LEU A 28 -14.12 -7.40 55.08
N PRO A 29 -14.25 -7.98 56.28
CA PRO A 29 -15.44 -8.73 56.68
C PRO A 29 -16.69 -7.84 56.81
N GLU A 30 -16.55 -6.55 57.13
CA GLU A 30 -17.67 -5.62 57.25
C GLU A 30 -18.27 -5.25 55.87
N TYR A 31 -17.48 -5.38 54.80
CA TYR A 31 -17.94 -5.26 53.42
C TYR A 31 -18.70 -6.51 52.93
N SER A 32 -18.47 -7.67 53.55
CA SER A 32 -19.03 -8.95 53.10
C SER A 32 -20.55 -9.06 53.31
N ALA A 33 -21.11 -8.28 54.25
CA ALA A 33 -22.55 -8.23 54.51
C ALA A 33 -23.32 -7.39 53.48
N ILE A 34 -22.63 -6.63 52.64
CA ILE A 34 -23.24 -5.81 51.60
C ILE A 34 -23.03 -6.50 50.26
N ASN A 35 -24.00 -7.33 49.86
CA ASN A 35 -24.17 -7.83 48.49
C ASN A 35 -24.50 -6.69 47.51
N ARG A 36 -23.69 -5.63 47.48
CA ARG A 36 -23.66 -4.67 46.38
C ARG A 36 -22.56 -5.14 45.47
N ALA A 37 -22.95 -5.86 44.41
CA ALA A 37 -22.07 -6.03 43.26
C ALA A 37 -21.49 -4.65 42.94
N VAL A 38 -20.17 -4.51 43.06
CA VAL A 38 -19.45 -3.33 42.57
C VAL A 38 -19.78 -3.27 41.07
N PRO A 39 -20.46 -2.23 40.58
CA PRO A 39 -20.68 -2.11 39.15
C PRO A 39 -19.32 -2.16 38.48
N GLN A 40 -19.11 -3.16 37.61
CA GLN A 40 -17.91 -3.25 36.78
C GLN A 40 -17.73 -1.89 36.10
N MET A 41 -16.56 -1.27 36.34
CA MET A 41 -16.22 0.00 35.70
C MET A 41 -16.26 -0.22 34.20
N PRO A 42 -16.97 0.62 33.42
CA PRO A 42 -16.89 0.53 31.97
C PRO A 42 -15.44 0.78 31.56
N SER A 43 -14.81 -0.19 30.92
CA SER A 43 -13.40 -0.15 30.48
C SER A 43 -13.12 0.94 29.43
N GLY A 44 -14.17 1.52 28.84
CA GLY A 44 -14.09 2.43 27.70
C GLY A 44 -13.85 1.72 26.37
N MET A 45 -13.83 0.38 26.36
CA MET A 45 -13.59 -0.47 25.19
C MET A 45 -14.90 -1.09 24.70
N GLU A 46 -15.02 -1.37 23.41
CA GLU A 46 -16.23 -2.01 22.88
C GLU A 46 -16.32 -3.46 23.37
N LYS A 47 -17.53 -3.93 23.69
CA LYS A 47 -17.76 -5.30 24.21
C LYS A 47 -17.23 -6.39 23.28
N GLU A 48 -17.28 -6.14 21.97
CA GLU A 48 -16.78 -7.08 20.96
C GLU A 48 -15.26 -7.19 21.00
N GLU A 49 -14.57 -6.05 21.16
CA GLU A 49 -13.12 -5.96 21.34
C GLU A 49 -12.64 -6.64 22.63
N GLU A 50 -13.39 -6.49 23.73
CA GLU A 50 -13.11 -7.21 24.99
C GLU A 50 -13.27 -8.73 24.88
N SER A 51 -14.11 -9.19 23.96
CA SER A 51 -14.40 -10.61 23.75
C SER A 51 -13.52 -11.26 22.68
N GLU A 52 -12.65 -10.49 22.03
CA GLU A 52 -11.77 -10.99 20.97
C GLU A 52 -10.84 -12.07 21.52
N HIS A 53 -11.05 -13.29 21.05
CA HIS A 53 -10.42 -14.49 21.59
C HIS A 53 -8.89 -14.46 21.46
N HIS A 54 -8.34 -13.84 20.41
CA HIS A 54 -6.90 -13.69 20.24
C HIS A 54 -6.28 -12.77 21.29
N LEU A 55 -6.94 -11.65 21.61
CA LEU A 55 -6.51 -10.74 22.67
C LEU A 55 -6.61 -11.40 24.03
N GLN A 56 -7.73 -12.09 24.31
CA GLN A 56 -7.89 -12.82 25.57
C GLN A 56 -6.85 -13.93 25.74
N ARG A 57 -6.52 -14.68 24.68
CA ARG A 57 -5.45 -15.67 24.74
C ARG A 57 -4.10 -15.02 24.97
N ALA A 58 -3.75 -13.95 24.25
CA ALA A 58 -2.48 -13.23 24.46
C ALA A 58 -2.34 -12.72 25.90
N ILE A 59 -3.41 -12.13 26.46
CA ILE A 59 -3.44 -11.61 27.84
C ILE A 59 -3.35 -12.74 28.87
N CYS A 60 -4.16 -13.80 28.75
CA CYS A 60 -4.25 -14.86 29.75
C CYS A 60 -3.05 -15.82 29.72
N THR A 61 -2.46 -16.06 28.56
CA THR A 61 -1.33 -16.99 28.40
C THR A 61 0.02 -16.29 28.39
N GLY A 62 0.04 -14.95 28.42
CA GLY A 62 1.26 -14.15 28.25
C GLY A 62 1.90 -14.34 26.88
N LEU A 63 1.17 -14.89 25.90
CA LEU A 63 1.66 -15.06 24.53
C LEU A 63 1.82 -13.69 23.88
N ILE A 64 3.03 -13.42 23.40
CA ILE A 64 3.37 -12.19 22.69
C ILE A 64 2.79 -12.30 21.28
N ILE A 65 2.00 -11.29 20.88
CA ILE A 65 1.59 -11.13 19.48
C ILE A 65 2.85 -10.80 18.67
N PRO A 66 3.28 -11.66 17.73
CA PRO A 66 4.52 -11.44 17.00
C PRO A 66 4.38 -10.16 16.17
N THR A 67 5.21 -9.17 16.48
CA THR A 67 5.34 -7.96 15.67
C THR A 67 6.41 -8.23 14.61
N PRO A 68 6.13 -8.05 13.31
CA PRO A 68 7.13 -8.21 12.26
C PRO A 68 8.34 -7.30 12.50
N GLU A 69 9.53 -7.80 12.18
CA GLU A 69 10.73 -6.98 12.21
C GLU A 69 10.71 -5.94 11.08
N VAL A 70 11.14 -4.72 11.38
CA VAL A 70 11.27 -3.64 10.41
C VAL A 70 12.69 -3.64 9.88
N PHE A 71 12.83 -3.74 8.57
CA PHE A 71 14.13 -3.70 7.89
C PHE A 71 14.44 -2.28 7.41
N THR A 72 15.72 -1.93 7.47
CA THR A 72 16.21 -0.68 6.86
C THR A 72 16.28 -0.84 5.34
N THR A 73 15.75 0.15 4.63
CA THR A 73 15.83 0.22 3.16
C THR A 73 17.03 1.06 2.73
N ASP A 74 17.56 0.80 1.54
CA ASP A 74 18.52 1.69 0.88
C ASP A 74 17.86 3.05 0.60
N GLN A 75 18.27 4.07 1.36
CA GLN A 75 17.70 5.41 1.29
C GLN A 75 17.98 6.08 -0.06
N GLU A 76 19.15 5.84 -0.66
CA GLU A 76 19.51 6.47 -1.94
C GLU A 76 18.63 5.93 -3.08
N ALA A 77 18.39 4.61 -3.09
CA ALA A 77 17.47 4.01 -4.04
C ALA A 77 16.02 4.46 -3.80
N TYR A 78 15.60 4.57 -2.54
CA TYR A 78 14.25 5.01 -2.18
C TYR A 78 13.97 6.44 -2.67
N ASP A 79 14.86 7.39 -2.36
CA ASP A 79 14.69 8.80 -2.73
C ASP A 79 14.74 9.00 -4.25
N ARG A 80 15.50 8.16 -4.96
CA ARG A 80 15.53 8.14 -6.44
C ARG A 80 14.22 7.66 -7.04
N MET A 81 13.60 6.62 -6.48
CA MET A 81 12.35 6.04 -6.98
C MET A 81 11.12 6.86 -6.59
N TYR A 82 11.13 7.45 -5.40
CA TYR A 82 10.00 8.18 -4.81
C TYR A 82 10.41 9.62 -4.44
N PRO A 83 10.64 10.49 -5.44
CA PRO A 83 11.03 11.87 -5.17
C PRO A 83 9.91 12.62 -4.41
N PRO A 84 10.25 13.48 -3.44
CA PRO A 84 9.27 14.22 -2.62
C PRO A 84 8.69 15.42 -3.38
N ASN A 85 8.05 15.18 -4.52
CA ASN A 85 7.47 16.20 -5.41
C ASN A 85 6.00 16.52 -5.10
N TYR A 86 5.37 15.80 -4.16
CA TYR A 86 3.98 16.01 -3.79
C TYR A 86 3.77 17.33 -3.04
N LYS A 87 2.74 18.08 -3.43
CA LYS A 87 2.33 19.34 -2.79
C LYS A 87 0.94 19.18 -2.19
N MET A 88 0.87 19.27 -0.86
CA MET A 88 -0.40 19.11 -0.13
C MET A 88 -1.41 20.21 -0.51
N PRO A 89 -2.60 19.85 -1.01
CA PRO A 89 -3.65 20.82 -1.31
C PRO A 89 -4.25 21.41 -0.03
N ARG A 90 -4.80 22.63 -0.13
CA ARG A 90 -5.48 23.29 1.01
C ARG A 90 -6.85 22.68 1.34
N GLN A 91 -7.42 21.92 0.42
CA GLN A 91 -8.72 21.25 0.55
C GLN A 91 -8.51 19.73 0.60
N LEU A 92 -9.49 19.01 1.14
CA LEU A 92 -9.48 17.55 1.13
C LEU A 92 -9.47 17.02 -0.31
N ILE A 93 -8.75 15.92 -0.52
CA ILE A 93 -8.67 15.25 -1.82
C ILE A 93 -10.01 14.61 -2.12
N HIS A 94 -10.71 15.12 -3.13
CA HIS A 94 -11.92 14.49 -3.64
C HIS A 94 -11.54 13.52 -4.77
N MET A 95 -11.60 12.23 -4.48
CA MET A 95 -11.34 11.19 -5.49
C MET A 95 -12.48 11.17 -6.50
N GLN A 96 -12.22 11.68 -7.71
CA GLN A 96 -13.07 11.38 -8.85
C GLN A 96 -12.72 9.98 -9.39
N PRO A 97 -13.68 9.26 -10.01
CA PRO A 97 -13.37 8.04 -10.72
C PRO A 97 -12.21 8.31 -11.66
N LEU A 98 -11.14 7.52 -11.54
CA LEU A 98 -9.98 7.60 -12.43
C LEU A 98 -10.53 7.48 -13.85
N GLY A 99 -10.48 8.57 -14.62
CA GLY A 99 -10.57 8.43 -16.07
C GLY A 99 -9.47 7.44 -16.46
N LEU A 100 -9.78 6.45 -17.31
CA LEU A 100 -8.72 5.63 -17.90
C LEU A 100 -7.76 6.60 -18.59
N GLU A 101 -6.62 6.90 -17.94
CA GLU A 101 -5.56 7.70 -18.54
C GLU A 101 -4.95 6.85 -19.66
N GLN A 102 -5.49 7.02 -20.87
CA GLN A 102 -4.98 6.39 -22.10
C GLN A 102 -3.57 6.89 -22.49
N ASP A 103 -2.98 7.80 -21.71
CA ASP A 103 -1.72 8.45 -22.04
C ASP A 103 -0.49 7.75 -21.44
N VAL A 104 -0.68 6.79 -20.52
CA VAL A 104 0.42 5.97 -19.99
C VAL A 104 0.52 4.67 -20.81
N PRO A 105 1.68 4.37 -21.42
CA PRO A 105 1.90 3.09 -22.07
C PRO A 105 1.74 1.93 -21.09
N ASP A 106 1.12 0.84 -21.51
CA ASP A 106 1.02 -0.37 -20.68
C ASP A 106 2.33 -1.20 -20.71
N TYR A 107 3.24 -0.86 -21.62
CA TYR A 107 4.52 -1.54 -21.78
C TYR A 107 5.60 -0.90 -20.90
N ASP A 108 6.09 -1.65 -19.91
CA ASP A 108 7.25 -1.28 -19.11
C ASP A 108 8.52 -1.94 -19.67
N MET A 109 9.59 -1.16 -19.82
CA MET A 109 10.88 -1.67 -20.27
C MET A 109 11.52 -2.59 -19.23
N ASP A 110 12.19 -3.65 -19.71
CA ASP A 110 13.05 -4.47 -18.88
C ASP A 110 14.54 -4.06 -18.96
N SER A 111 15.36 -4.69 -18.13
CA SER A 111 16.83 -4.48 -18.13
C SER A 111 17.50 -4.74 -19.49
N SER A 112 16.95 -5.62 -20.34
CA SER A 112 17.51 -5.87 -21.68
C SER A 112 17.16 -4.74 -22.63
N ASP A 113 15.96 -4.17 -22.51
CA ASP A 113 15.49 -3.01 -23.27
C ASP A 113 16.31 -1.76 -22.92
N GLU A 114 16.57 -1.52 -21.63
CA GLU A 114 17.43 -0.42 -21.17
C GLU A 114 18.81 -0.48 -21.82
N VAL A 115 19.42 -1.67 -21.86
CA VAL A 115 20.72 -1.88 -22.51
C VAL A 115 20.62 -1.61 -24.01
N TRP A 116 19.58 -2.10 -24.70
CA TRP A 116 19.41 -1.88 -26.13
C TRP A 116 19.22 -0.40 -26.47
N ILE A 117 18.39 0.32 -25.70
CA ILE A 117 18.17 1.76 -25.87
C ILE A 117 19.45 2.53 -25.58
N SER A 118 20.23 2.17 -24.56
CA SER A 118 21.50 2.84 -24.27
C SER A 118 22.52 2.72 -25.42
N GLN A 119 22.49 1.61 -26.16
CA GLN A 119 23.34 1.40 -27.34
C GLN A 119 22.82 2.15 -28.56
N GLN A 120 21.49 2.14 -28.75
CA GLN A 120 20.85 2.66 -29.94
C GLN A 120 20.55 4.17 -29.87
N SER A 121 20.38 4.74 -28.68
CA SER A 121 20.16 6.19 -28.44
C SER A 121 21.28 7.08 -28.95
N ARG A 122 22.49 6.53 -29.16
CA ARG A 122 23.60 7.25 -29.79
C ARG A 122 23.44 7.42 -31.30
N ARG A 123 22.64 6.56 -31.93
CA ARG A 123 22.37 6.56 -33.38
C ARG A 123 20.99 7.08 -33.72
N LEU A 124 20.01 6.79 -32.87
CA LEU A 124 18.61 7.11 -33.07
C LEU A 124 18.14 8.03 -31.95
N ASP A 125 17.38 9.07 -32.30
CA ASP A 125 16.72 9.95 -31.33
C ASP A 125 15.51 9.25 -30.68
N LEU A 126 15.82 8.30 -29.79
CA LEU A 126 14.88 7.42 -29.13
C LEU A 126 14.98 7.59 -27.61
N THR A 127 13.93 8.15 -27.01
CA THR A 127 13.79 8.25 -25.54
C THR A 127 13.11 6.99 -24.98
N PRO A 128 13.34 6.66 -23.69
CA PRO A 128 12.64 5.57 -22.98
C PRO A 128 11.12 5.56 -23.20
N LEU A 129 10.46 6.69 -22.91
CA LEU A 129 9.01 6.82 -23.05
C LEU A 129 8.54 6.62 -24.50
N LYS A 130 9.31 7.11 -25.47
CA LYS A 130 8.98 6.97 -26.89
C LYS A 130 9.10 5.49 -27.31
N PHE A 131 10.10 4.78 -26.80
CA PHE A 131 10.21 3.34 -27.01
C PHE A 131 9.02 2.57 -26.41
N GLU A 132 8.64 2.85 -25.17
CA GLU A 132 7.49 2.23 -24.50
C GLU A 132 6.19 2.46 -25.28
N GLN A 133 5.93 3.69 -25.73
CA GLN A 133 4.79 4.01 -26.59
C GLN A 133 4.79 3.22 -27.91
N MET A 134 5.97 3.05 -28.53
CA MET A 134 6.11 2.29 -29.78
C MET A 134 5.86 0.80 -29.55
N MET A 135 6.42 0.24 -28.48
CA MET A 135 6.24 -1.16 -28.10
C MET A 135 4.78 -1.46 -27.73
N ASP A 136 4.15 -0.59 -26.95
CA ASP A 136 2.75 -0.71 -26.56
C ASP A 136 1.81 -0.74 -27.78
N ARG A 137 2.05 0.15 -28.77
CA ARG A 137 1.29 0.13 -30.03
C ARG A 137 1.50 -1.16 -30.84
N LEU A 138 2.73 -1.68 -30.87
CA LEU A 138 3.04 -2.93 -31.56
C LEU A 138 2.37 -4.13 -30.86
N GLU A 139 2.39 -4.19 -29.54
CA GLU A 139 1.73 -5.26 -28.77
C GLU A 139 0.21 -5.20 -28.92
N LYS A 140 -0.41 -4.02 -28.76
CA LYS A 140 -1.86 -3.82 -28.94
C LYS A 140 -2.34 -4.19 -30.35
N SER A 141 -1.54 -3.88 -31.37
CA SER A 141 -1.88 -4.20 -32.76
C SER A 141 -1.61 -5.67 -33.14
N SER A 142 -0.71 -6.36 -32.42
CA SER A 142 -0.33 -7.73 -32.75
C SER A 142 -1.26 -8.82 -32.23
N GLY A 143 -2.33 -8.48 -31.50
CA GLY A 143 -3.30 -9.37 -30.85
C GLY A 143 -3.18 -10.88 -31.14
N GLN A 144 -3.48 -11.32 -32.36
CA GLN A 144 -3.33 -12.74 -32.78
C GLN A 144 -2.32 -12.98 -33.92
N MET A 145 -1.88 -11.95 -34.65
CA MET A 145 -0.99 -12.10 -35.81
C MET A 145 0.23 -11.20 -35.69
N VAL A 146 1.37 -11.68 -36.21
CA VAL A 146 2.59 -10.86 -36.28
C VAL A 146 2.35 -9.69 -37.23
N VAL A 147 2.48 -8.47 -36.71
CA VAL A 147 2.38 -7.22 -37.48
C VAL A 147 3.45 -7.23 -38.57
N LYS A 148 3.12 -6.86 -39.80
CA LYS A 148 4.12 -6.75 -40.88
C LYS A 148 4.86 -5.41 -40.80
N LEU A 149 6.08 -5.33 -41.33
CA LEU A 149 6.88 -4.10 -41.33
C LEU A 149 6.13 -2.87 -41.88
N ASN A 150 5.37 -3.03 -42.97
CA ASN A 150 4.59 -1.93 -43.57
C ASN A 150 3.46 -1.45 -42.66
N GLU A 151 2.81 -2.36 -41.94
CA GLU A 151 1.75 -2.05 -40.97
C GLU A 151 2.37 -1.38 -39.74
N ALA A 152 3.49 -1.89 -39.23
CA ALA A 152 4.23 -1.30 -38.12
C ALA A 152 4.66 0.15 -38.43
N LYS A 153 5.22 0.41 -39.63
CA LYS A 153 5.57 1.78 -40.05
C LYS A 153 4.36 2.72 -40.07
N ALA A 154 3.23 2.25 -40.60
CA ALA A 154 2.00 3.03 -40.65
C ALA A 154 1.43 3.33 -39.24
N LEU A 155 1.62 2.41 -38.29
CA LEU A 155 1.17 2.54 -36.90
C LEU A 155 2.05 3.49 -36.07
N LEU A 156 3.37 3.41 -36.26
CA LEU A 156 4.34 4.14 -35.46
C LEU A 156 4.42 5.62 -35.87
N LYS A 157 4.27 5.93 -37.16
CA LYS A 157 4.34 7.30 -37.72
C LYS A 157 5.59 8.07 -37.25
N GLN A 158 6.70 7.37 -37.04
CA GLN A 158 8.01 7.93 -36.69
C GLN A 158 8.94 7.85 -37.90
N ASP A 159 10.18 8.34 -37.74
CA ASP A 159 11.23 8.15 -38.72
C ASP A 159 11.37 6.67 -39.12
N ASP A 160 11.58 6.44 -40.41
CA ASP A 160 11.66 5.10 -40.98
C ASP A 160 12.75 4.25 -40.31
N GLU A 161 13.90 4.87 -40.00
CA GLU A 161 15.04 4.19 -39.39
C GLU A 161 14.72 3.72 -37.95
N VAL A 162 14.06 4.57 -37.16
CA VAL A 162 13.64 4.23 -35.79
C VAL A 162 12.56 3.16 -35.80
N SER A 163 11.59 3.31 -36.69
CA SER A 163 10.48 2.36 -36.83
C SER A 163 10.97 0.96 -37.21
N ILE A 164 11.92 0.86 -38.14
CA ILE A 164 12.52 -0.42 -38.55
C ILE A 164 13.30 -1.03 -37.38
N ALA A 165 14.18 -0.25 -36.73
CA ALA A 165 15.03 -0.77 -35.65
C ALA A 165 14.21 -1.30 -34.45
N VAL A 166 13.18 -0.56 -34.03
CA VAL A 166 12.29 -0.97 -32.93
C VAL A 166 11.46 -2.19 -33.33
N TYR A 167 10.95 -2.23 -34.56
CA TYR A 167 10.21 -3.38 -35.07
C TYR A 167 11.06 -4.65 -35.13
N ASP A 168 12.30 -4.56 -35.63
CA ASP A 168 13.22 -5.69 -35.69
C ASP A 168 13.57 -6.19 -34.29
N TYR A 169 13.77 -5.28 -33.33
CA TYR A 169 14.00 -5.64 -31.93
C TYR A 169 12.79 -6.37 -31.34
N TRP A 170 11.59 -5.79 -31.49
CA TRP A 170 10.33 -6.35 -31.02
C TRP A 170 10.07 -7.75 -31.60
N LEU A 171 10.25 -7.92 -32.91
CA LEU A 171 10.04 -9.19 -33.59
C LEU A 171 11.00 -10.27 -33.07
N ASN A 172 12.27 -9.92 -32.89
CA ASN A 172 13.26 -10.83 -32.32
C ASN A 172 12.91 -11.22 -30.86
N LYS A 173 12.42 -10.27 -30.06
CA LYS A 173 11.97 -10.52 -28.68
C LYS A 173 10.82 -11.52 -28.66
N ARG A 174 9.81 -11.36 -29.53
CA ARG A 174 8.69 -12.30 -29.65
C ARG A 174 9.11 -13.69 -30.12
N LEU A 175 9.99 -13.78 -31.11
CA LEU A 175 10.50 -15.07 -31.59
C LEU A 175 11.23 -15.85 -30.49
N LYS A 176 12.06 -15.16 -29.68
CA LYS A 176 12.73 -15.77 -28.52
C LYS A 176 11.71 -16.30 -27.51
N MET A 177 10.67 -15.53 -27.19
CA MET A 177 9.63 -15.96 -26.26
C MET A 177 8.88 -17.21 -26.76
N VAL A 178 8.51 -17.26 -28.04
CA VAL A 178 7.85 -18.45 -28.63
C VAL A 178 8.76 -19.68 -28.57
N ILE A 179 10.06 -19.52 -28.78
CA ILE A 179 11.04 -20.63 -28.70
C ILE A 179 11.16 -21.15 -27.26
N ILE A 180 11.16 -20.26 -26.27
CA ILE A 180 11.23 -20.63 -24.85
C ILE A 180 9.98 -21.39 -24.43
N ILE A 181 8.79 -20.91 -24.81
CA ILE A 181 7.51 -21.56 -24.50
C ILE A 181 7.40 -22.94 -25.16
N LYS A 182 7.92 -23.14 -26.37
CA LYS A 182 7.91 -24.45 -27.05
C LYS A 182 8.93 -25.45 -26.50
N LYS A 183 9.89 -25.00 -25.68
CA LYS A 183 10.91 -25.86 -25.06
C LYS A 183 10.55 -26.33 -23.65
N LEU A 184 9.52 -25.73 -23.04
CA LEU A 184 8.91 -26.17 -21.79
C LEU A 184 7.77 -27.15 -22.09
#